data_AF-A0A434ACD4-F1
#
_entry.id   AF-A0A434ACD4-F1
#
_cell.length_a   1.000
_cell.length_b   1.000
_cell.length_c   1.000
_cell.angle_alpha   90.00
_cell.angle_beta   90.00
_cell.angle_gamma   90.00
#
_symmetry.space_group_name_H-M   'P 1'
#
loop_
_entity.id
_entity.type
_entity.pdbx_description
1 polymer ?
#
loop_
_entity_poly.entity_id
_entity_poly.type
_entity_poly.pdbx_seq_one_letter_code
_entity_poly.pdbx_strand_id
1 'polypeptide(L)'
;MKRLNKQCLVCGGEFLPKNVASVYCSPKCSKKAYKQKMLRLKKEEEIKVLAGKIPENKAFLSVPEAGILFGVAKRTLYRLVSQGEIPSVNLGIRLVRIDRSVMAEMFGPARSLPQPESAPKKKLYSLEKEDCYSIGKTGQFDHLIPE
;
A
#
# COMPACT_ATOMS: atom_id res chain seq x y z
N MET A 1 17.76 -29.08 4.14
CA MET A 1 16.57 -28.25 3.81
C MET A 1 16.45 -28.08 2.30
N LYS A 2 15.38 -28.59 1.67
CA LYS A 2 15.13 -28.36 0.23
C LYS A 2 14.60 -26.94 0.01
N ARG A 3 15.17 -26.20 -0.94
CA ARG A 3 14.70 -24.85 -1.29
C ARG A 3 13.52 -25.00 -2.25
N LEU A 4 12.39 -24.39 -1.91
CA LEU A 4 11.19 -24.37 -2.75
C LEU A 4 11.27 -23.24 -3.78
N ASN A 5 10.79 -23.49 -4.99
CA ASN A 5 10.65 -22.46 -6.02
C ASN A 5 9.64 -21.40 -5.56
N LYS A 6 9.92 -20.13 -5.91
CA LYS A 6 9.02 -18.99 -5.68
C LYS A 6 8.67 -18.34 -6.99
N GLN A 7 7.50 -17.69 -7.04
CA GLN A 7 7.12 -16.84 -8.17
C GLN A 7 7.61 -15.40 -7.96
N CYS A 8 8.13 -14.80 -9.03
CA CYS A 8 8.57 -13.41 -9.01
C CYS A 8 7.38 -12.45 -9.11
N LEU A 9 7.27 -11.49 -8.18
CA LEU A 9 6.18 -10.49 -8.18
C LEU A 9 6.15 -9.53 -9.40
N VAL A 10 7.20 -9.52 -10.22
CA VAL A 10 7.36 -8.56 -11.34
C VAL A 10 7.10 -9.20 -12.69
N CYS A 11 7.56 -10.44 -12.89
CA CYS A 11 7.42 -11.14 -14.17
C CYS A 11 6.62 -12.45 -14.07
N GLY A 12 6.22 -12.88 -12.86
CA GLY A 12 5.49 -14.12 -12.64
C GLY A 12 6.33 -15.40 -12.75
N GLY A 13 7.56 -15.31 -13.27
CA GLY A 13 8.43 -16.48 -13.47
C GLY A 13 8.83 -17.16 -12.16
N GLU A 14 8.92 -18.49 -12.20
CA GLU A 14 9.43 -19.30 -11.10
C GLU A 14 10.95 -19.18 -10.99
N PHE A 15 11.48 -19.11 -9.77
CA PHE A 15 12.90 -19.07 -9.51
C PHE A 15 13.26 -19.76 -8.20
N LEU A 16 14.50 -20.27 -8.13
CA LEU A 16 15.05 -20.83 -6.90
C LEU A 16 15.65 -19.68 -6.04
N PRO A 17 15.08 -19.38 -4.86
CA PRO A 17 15.56 -18.26 -4.05
C PRO A 17 16.93 -18.53 -3.42
N LYS A 18 17.82 -17.54 -3.49
CA LYS A 18 19.14 -17.60 -2.86
C LYS A 18 19.07 -17.51 -1.33
N ASN A 19 18.14 -16.70 -0.81
CA ASN A 19 17.81 -16.54 0.60
C ASN A 19 16.29 -16.54 0.79
N VAL A 20 15.82 -16.82 2.02
CA VAL A 20 14.38 -16.88 2.36
C VAL A 20 13.68 -15.54 2.06
N ALA A 21 14.41 -14.42 2.15
CA ALA A 21 13.91 -13.09 1.87
C ALA A 21 13.85 -12.72 0.37
N SER A 22 14.35 -13.55 -0.55
CA SER A 22 14.30 -13.20 -1.98
C SER A 22 12.86 -13.20 -2.49
N VAL A 23 12.49 -12.09 -3.14
CA VAL A 23 11.17 -11.83 -3.73
C VAL A 23 11.23 -11.81 -5.27
N TYR A 24 12.40 -11.56 -5.85
CA TYR A 24 12.57 -11.37 -7.29
C TYR A 24 13.57 -12.35 -7.89
N CYS A 25 13.31 -12.79 -9.12
CA CYS A 25 14.17 -13.75 -9.82
C CYS A 25 15.53 -13.18 -10.24
N SER A 26 15.65 -11.85 -10.41
CA SER A 26 16.85 -11.22 -10.94
C SER A 26 17.02 -9.75 -10.51
N PRO A 27 18.24 -9.18 -10.62
CA PRO A 27 18.49 -7.76 -10.39
C PRO A 27 17.64 -6.85 -11.29
N LYS A 28 17.33 -7.29 -12.52
CA LYS A 28 16.46 -6.55 -13.45
C LYS A 28 15.05 -6.39 -12.88
N CYS A 29 14.46 -7.47 -12.36
CA CYS A 29 13.14 -7.42 -11.74
C CYS A 29 13.13 -6.58 -10.46
N SER A 30 14.18 -6.70 -9.63
CA SER A 30 14.33 -5.88 -8.42
C SER A 30 14.37 -4.37 -8.75
N LYS A 31 15.19 -3.96 -9.74
CA LYS A 31 15.25 -2.57 -10.21
C LYS A 31 13.91 -2.07 -10.76
N LYS A 32 13.18 -2.91 -11.51
CA LYS A 32 11.85 -2.58 -12.03
C LYS A 32 10.84 -2.36 -10.90
N ALA A 33 10.81 -3.24 -9.89
CA ALA A 33 9.95 -3.08 -8.72
C ALA A 33 10.28 -1.80 -7.95
N TYR A 34 11.57 -1.50 -7.74
CA TYR A 34 12.01 -0.26 -7.10
C TYR A 34 11.54 0.98 -7.87
N LYS A 35 11.72 1.01 -9.20
CA LYS A 35 11.25 2.11 -10.05
C LYS A 35 9.74 2.30 -9.94
N GLN A 36 8.96 1.21 -9.98
CA GLN A 36 7.50 1.26 -9.82
C GLN A 36 7.10 1.79 -8.44
N LYS A 37 7.78 1.36 -7.37
CA LYS A 37 7.56 1.88 -6.01
C LYS A 37 7.80 3.38 -5.94
N MET A 38 8.93 3.86 -6.48
CA MET A 38 9.25 5.29 -6.48
C MET A 38 8.26 6.12 -7.29
N LEU A 39 7.76 5.59 -8.41
CA LEU A 39 6.70 6.26 -9.18
C LEU A 39 5.37 6.32 -8.43
N ARG A 40 5.02 5.29 -7.65
CA ARG A 40 3.82 5.30 -6.81
C ARG A 40 3.93 6.34 -5.70
N LEU A 41 5.05 6.35 -4.97
CA LEU A 41 5.31 7.33 -3.90
C LEU A 41 5.24 8.76 -4.40
N LYS A 42 5.87 9.08 -5.54
CA LYS A 42 5.78 10.42 -6.14
C LYS A 42 4.34 10.83 -6.46
N LYS A 43 3.55 9.92 -7.04
CA LYS A 43 2.14 10.18 -7.33
C LYS A 43 1.33 10.41 -6.05
N GLU A 44 1.58 9.64 -5.01
CA GLU A 44 0.92 9.80 -3.70
C GLU A 44 1.29 11.14 -3.06
N GLU A 45 2.56 11.56 -3.14
CA GLU A 45 3.02 12.88 -2.69
C GLU A 45 2.35 14.01 -3.48
N GLU A 46 2.30 13.92 -4.81
CA GLU A 46 1.61 14.89 -5.67
C GLU A 46 0.12 15.01 -5.29
N ILE A 47 -0.57 13.88 -5.06
CA ILE A 47 -1.96 13.86 -4.63
C ILE A 47 -2.13 14.52 -3.25
N LYS A 48 -1.23 14.26 -2.29
CA LYS A 48 -1.25 14.89 -0.96
C LYS A 48 -1.06 16.40 -1.04
N VAL A 49 -0.13 16.86 -1.87
CA VAL A 49 0.09 18.30 -2.09
C VAL A 49 -1.15 18.95 -2.71
N LEU A 50 -1.78 18.30 -3.67
CA LEU A 50 -3.02 18.79 -4.28
C LEU A 50 -4.20 18.80 -3.28
N ALA A 51 -4.31 17.77 -2.43
CA ALA A 51 -5.33 17.70 -1.40
C ALA A 51 -5.19 18.84 -0.38
N GLY A 52 -3.96 19.17 0.03
CA GLY A 52 -3.69 20.27 0.96
C GLY A 52 -4.00 21.67 0.41
N LYS A 53 -4.15 21.82 -0.92
CA LYS A 53 -4.57 23.09 -1.53
C LYS A 53 -6.08 23.32 -1.47
N ILE A 54 -6.86 22.29 -1.14
CA ILE A 54 -8.33 22.38 -1.13
C ILE A 54 -8.78 22.81 0.28
N PRO A 55 -9.51 23.93 0.42
CA PRO A 55 -9.97 24.38 1.73
C PRO A 55 -10.95 23.39 2.36
N GLU A 56 -10.79 23.13 3.66
CA GLU A 56 -11.60 22.16 4.41
C GLU A 56 -13.07 22.58 4.51
N ASN A 57 -13.32 23.88 4.67
CA ASN A 57 -14.66 24.45 4.90
C ASN A 57 -15.54 24.55 3.64
N LYS A 58 -15.10 24.00 2.52
CA LYS A 58 -15.85 24.07 1.26
C LYS A 58 -16.95 23.00 1.25
N ALA A 59 -18.20 23.43 1.36
CA ALA A 59 -19.38 22.54 1.35
C ALA A 59 -19.56 21.81 0.01
N PHE A 60 -19.35 22.50 -1.12
CA PHE A 60 -19.52 21.92 -2.46
C PHE A 60 -18.19 21.71 -3.16
N LEU A 61 -17.89 20.47 -3.51
CA LEU A 61 -16.69 20.06 -4.21
C LEU A 61 -16.95 19.93 -5.71
N SER A 62 -15.95 20.28 -6.51
CA SER A 62 -15.88 19.90 -7.92
C SER A 62 -15.54 18.41 -8.04
N VAL A 63 -16.00 17.72 -9.08
CA VAL A 63 -15.67 16.32 -9.35
C VAL A 63 -14.16 16.00 -9.26
N PRO A 64 -13.25 16.79 -9.89
CA PRO A 64 -11.81 16.60 -9.71
C PRO A 64 -11.32 16.78 -8.27
N GLU A 65 -11.88 17.72 -7.51
CA GLU A 65 -11.51 17.97 -6.11
C GLU A 65 -11.95 16.80 -5.23
N ALA A 66 -13.19 16.32 -5.42
CA ALA A 66 -13.72 15.16 -4.73
C ALA A 66 -12.90 13.90 -5.04
N GLY A 67 -12.45 13.72 -6.29
CA GLY A 67 -11.57 12.60 -6.64
C GLY A 67 -10.21 12.62 -5.93
N ILE A 68 -9.65 13.81 -5.69
CA ILE A 68 -8.39 13.99 -4.95
C ILE A 68 -8.60 13.72 -3.46
N LEU A 69 -9.68 14.23 -2.88
CA LEU A 69 -9.95 14.11 -1.44
C LEU A 69 -10.35 12.69 -1.02
N PHE A 70 -11.19 12.01 -1.81
CA PHE A 70 -11.75 10.70 -1.46
C PHE A 70 -11.06 9.54 -2.21
N GLY A 71 -10.06 9.81 -3.04
CA GLY A 71 -9.32 8.77 -3.77
C GLY A 71 -10.14 8.06 -4.86
N VAL A 72 -11.25 8.63 -5.30
CA VAL A 72 -12.14 8.05 -6.32
C VAL A 72 -11.75 8.57 -7.70
N ALA A 73 -11.67 7.67 -8.69
CA ALA A 73 -11.39 8.07 -10.06
C ALA A 73 -12.48 9.00 -10.62
N LYS A 74 -12.08 10.08 -11.30
CA LYS A 74 -13.01 11.06 -11.90
C LYS A 74 -14.08 10.42 -12.77
N ARG A 75 -13.70 9.40 -13.56
CA ARG A 75 -14.63 8.67 -14.44
C ARG A 75 -15.71 7.95 -13.64
N THR A 76 -15.35 7.38 -12.49
CA THR A 76 -16.31 6.75 -11.57
C THR A 76 -17.27 7.78 -11.00
N LEU A 77 -16.77 8.93 -10.55
CA LEU A 77 -17.64 10.00 -10.04
C LEU A 77 -18.61 10.50 -11.10
N TYR A 78 -18.15 10.76 -12.33
CA TYR A 78 -19.06 11.14 -13.42
C TYR A 78 -20.09 10.07 -13.73
N ARG A 79 -19.71 8.79 -13.71
CA ARG A 79 -20.63 7.67 -13.90
C ARG A 79 -21.72 7.66 -12.81
N LEU A 80 -21.33 7.76 -11.54
CA LEU A 80 -22.24 7.76 -10.40
C LEU A 80 -23.20 8.95 -10.42
N VAL A 81 -22.70 10.13 -10.80
CA VAL A 81 -23.53 11.32 -11.03
C VAL A 81 -24.52 11.08 -12.18
N SER A 82 -24.07 10.51 -13.30
CA SER A 82 -24.96 10.23 -14.44
C SER A 82 -26.03 9.17 -14.14
N GLN A 83 -25.78 8.28 -13.19
CA GLN A 83 -26.74 7.28 -12.71
C GLN A 83 -27.68 7.83 -11.63
N GLY A 84 -27.43 9.04 -11.13
CA GLY A 84 -28.22 9.64 -10.05
C GLY A 84 -27.93 9.06 -8.65
N GLU A 85 -26.87 8.25 -8.50
CA GLU A 85 -26.48 7.67 -7.20
C GLU A 85 -25.90 8.73 -6.26
N ILE A 86 -25.26 9.77 -6.82
CA ILE A 86 -24.72 10.89 -6.06
C ILE A 86 -25.57 12.13 -6.34
N PRO A 87 -26.26 12.72 -5.34
CA PRO A 87 -26.91 14.00 -5.49
C PRO A 87 -25.88 15.07 -5.86
N SER A 88 -26.14 15.76 -6.97
CA SER A 88 -25.24 16.79 -7.48
C SER A 88 -26.02 17.95 -8.05
N VAL A 89 -25.44 19.14 -7.95
CA VAL A 89 -25.98 20.38 -8.50
C VAL A 89 -25.16 20.74 -9.73
N ASN A 90 -25.83 20.85 -10.88
CA ASN A 90 -25.16 21.27 -12.11
C ASN A 90 -25.33 22.78 -12.31
N LEU A 91 -24.23 23.53 -12.25
CA LEU A 91 -24.24 24.99 -12.39
C LEU A 91 -23.99 25.47 -13.83
N GLY A 92 -23.92 24.55 -14.81
CA GLY A 92 -23.71 24.89 -16.22
C GLY A 92 -23.11 23.74 -17.04
N ILE A 93 -22.32 24.06 -18.07
CA ILE A 93 -21.67 23.04 -18.90
C ILE A 93 -20.47 22.47 -18.14
N ARG A 94 -20.55 21.18 -17.77
CA ARG A 94 -19.48 20.45 -17.06
C ARG A 94 -19.14 21.02 -15.67
N LEU A 95 -20.06 21.78 -15.06
CA LEU A 95 -19.90 22.38 -13.73
C LEU A 95 -20.71 21.63 -12.67
N VAL A 96 -20.45 20.34 -12.55
CA VAL A 96 -21.07 19.48 -11.53
C VAL A 96 -20.46 19.76 -10.17
N ARG A 97 -21.30 20.08 -9.20
CA ARG A 97 -20.95 20.26 -7.79
C ARG A 97 -21.56 19.16 -6.96
N ILE A 98 -20.76 18.59 -6.07
CA ILE A 98 -21.15 17.50 -5.17
C ILE A 98 -21.00 17.99 -3.74
N ASP A 99 -21.97 17.69 -2.89
CA ASP A 99 -21.90 17.99 -1.47
C ASP A 99 -20.81 17.13 -0.80
N ARG A 100 -19.95 17.76 -0.02
CA ARG A 100 -18.88 17.10 0.72
C ARG A 100 -19.41 16.10 1.75
N SER A 101 -20.56 16.38 2.37
CA SER A 101 -21.18 15.52 3.38
C SER A 101 -21.56 14.16 2.80
N VAL A 102 -22.25 14.18 1.65
CA VAL A 102 -22.65 12.98 0.89
C VAL A 102 -21.43 12.16 0.47
N MET A 103 -20.38 12.82 -0.03
CA MET A 103 -19.15 12.13 -0.39
C MET A 103 -18.44 11.51 0.82
N ALA A 104 -18.50 12.17 1.98
CA ALA A 104 -17.97 11.63 3.23
C ALA A 104 -18.81 10.47 3.77
N GLU A 105 -20.11 10.43 3.53
CA GLU A 105 -20.96 9.31 3.89
C GLU A 105 -20.71 8.08 3.00
N MET A 106 -20.62 8.29 1.68
CA MET A 106 -20.43 7.21 0.71
C MET A 106 -18.98 6.71 0.61
N PHE A 107 -18.01 7.63 0.65
CA PHE A 107 -16.58 7.39 0.41
C PHE A 107 -15.70 7.93 1.54
N GLY A 108 -16.28 8.25 2.69
CA GLY A 108 -15.49 8.47 3.89
C GLY A 108 -14.59 7.27 4.15
N PRO A 109 -13.65 7.39 5.09
CA PRO A 109 -12.94 6.21 5.57
C PRO A 109 -14.01 5.25 6.08
N ALA A 110 -14.41 4.28 5.24
CA ALA A 110 -15.15 3.11 5.67
C ALA A 110 -14.41 2.68 6.93
N ARG A 111 -15.11 2.69 8.08
CA ARG A 111 -14.62 2.17 9.36
C ARG A 111 -13.63 1.08 9.02
N SER A 112 -12.34 1.39 9.12
CA SER A 112 -11.25 0.70 8.44
C SER A 112 -11.68 -0.70 7.98
N LEU A 113 -12.06 -0.89 6.71
CA LEU A 113 -11.92 -2.25 6.18
C LEU A 113 -10.46 -2.53 6.46
N PRO A 114 -10.13 -3.53 7.31
CA PRO A 114 -8.77 -3.71 7.75
C PRO A 114 -7.96 -3.82 6.48
N GLN A 115 -7.20 -2.76 6.18
CA GLN A 115 -6.01 -2.94 5.38
C GLN A 115 -5.33 -4.08 6.14
N PRO A 116 -4.94 -5.18 5.48
CA PRO A 116 -4.10 -6.13 6.16
C PRO A 116 -2.90 -5.31 6.60
N GLU A 117 -2.90 -4.89 7.87
CA GLU A 117 -1.74 -4.40 8.57
C GLU A 117 -0.74 -5.48 8.24
N SER A 118 0.22 -5.15 7.39
CA SER A 118 1.16 -6.13 6.88
C SER A 118 1.70 -6.81 8.11
N ALA A 119 1.30 -8.08 8.33
CA ALA A 119 1.46 -8.74 9.62
C ALA A 119 2.88 -8.43 10.10
N PRO A 120 3.07 -8.00 11.36
CA PRO A 120 4.35 -7.51 11.86
C PRO A 120 5.40 -8.51 11.39
N LYS A 121 6.30 -8.06 10.51
CA LYS A 121 7.26 -8.94 9.84
C LYS A 121 7.93 -9.74 10.96
N LYS A 122 7.63 -11.04 11.04
CA LYS A 122 8.18 -11.91 12.09
C LYS A 122 9.67 -11.63 12.15
N LYS A 123 10.15 -11.12 13.29
CA LYS A 123 11.57 -10.86 13.48
C LYS A 123 12.27 -12.20 13.23
N LEU A 124 13.30 -12.20 12.37
CA LEU A 124 14.01 -13.43 11.97
C LEU A 124 14.74 -14.10 13.15
N TYR A 125 15.01 -13.32 14.21
CA TYR A 125 15.63 -13.76 15.45
C TYR A 125 15.00 -12.99 16.62
N SER A 126 14.82 -13.67 17.76
CA SER A 126 14.55 -13.01 19.04
C SER A 126 15.87 -12.46 19.57
N LEU A 127 15.86 -11.22 20.08
CA LEU A 127 16.99 -10.67 20.85
C LEU A 127 16.75 -10.84 22.36
N GLU A 128 15.85 -11.75 22.71
CA GLU A 128 15.63 -12.20 24.07
C GLU A 128 16.90 -12.91 24.58
N LYS A 129 17.19 -12.76 25.87
CA LYS A 129 18.45 -13.21 26.46
C LYS A 129 18.60 -14.72 26.40
N GLU A 130 17.48 -15.44 26.38
CA GLU A 130 17.39 -16.89 26.26
C GLU A 130 17.92 -17.41 24.91
N ASP A 131 17.79 -16.61 23.84
CA ASP A 131 18.20 -16.95 22.47
C ASP A 131 19.58 -16.35 22.08
N CYS A 132 20.19 -15.57 22.97
CA CYS A 132 21.49 -14.94 22.74
C CYS A 132 22.59 -15.72 23.44
N TYR A 133 23.64 -16.12 22.71
CA TYR A 133 24.89 -16.59 23.32
C TYR A 133 25.92 -15.45 23.35
N SER A 134 26.56 -15.25 24.49
CA SER A 134 27.67 -14.31 24.63
C SER A 134 28.91 -14.92 23.99
N ILE A 135 29.47 -14.27 22.96
CA ILE A 135 30.77 -14.65 22.41
C ILE A 135 31.85 -14.20 23.41
N GLY A 136 32.00 -14.97 24.48
CA GLY A 136 33.11 -14.92 25.42
C GLY A 136 34.15 -15.95 25.00
N LYS A 137 35.32 -15.46 24.56
CA LYS A 137 36.63 -16.14 24.45
C LYS A 137 36.61 -17.68 24.29
N THR A 138 36.89 -18.16 23.06
CA THR A 138 37.48 -19.47 22.69
C THR A 138 37.37 -20.63 23.71
N GLY A 139 36.52 -21.63 23.44
CA GLY A 139 36.53 -22.90 24.17
C GLY A 139 35.42 -23.88 23.76
N GLN A 140 35.82 -24.99 23.13
CA GLN A 140 35.20 -26.33 22.97
C GLN A 140 33.67 -26.46 22.80
N PHE A 141 33.26 -26.92 21.60
CA PHE A 141 31.92 -27.41 21.30
C PHE A 141 31.84 -28.92 21.58
N ASP A 142 31.22 -29.32 22.68
CA ASP A 142 30.75 -30.70 22.85
C ASP A 142 29.29 -30.79 22.43
N HIS A 143 29.04 -31.67 21.45
CA HIS A 143 27.70 -32.06 21.00
C HIS A 143 26.96 -32.81 22.10
N LEU A 144 25.73 -32.40 22.40
CA LEU A 144 24.74 -33.27 23.04
C LEU A 144 23.51 -33.37 22.13
N ILE A 145 23.36 -34.56 21.53
CA ILE A 145 22.14 -35.08 20.92
C ILE A 145 21.36 -35.76 22.05
N PRO A 146 20.04 -35.53 22.22
CA PRO A 146 19.21 -36.41 23.03
C PRO A 146 18.47 -37.45 22.17
N GLU A 147 18.28 -38.62 22.80
CA GLU A 147 17.66 -39.86 22.31
C GLU A 147 16.20 -39.74 21.86
#